data_AF-R7KX93-F1
#
_entry.id   AF-R7KX93-F1
#
_cell.length_a   1.000
_cell.length_b   1.000
_cell.length_c   1.000
_cell.angle_alpha   90.00
_cell.angle_beta   90.00
_cell.angle_gamma   90.00
#
_symmetry.space_group_name_H-M   'P 1'
#
loop_
_entity.id
_entity.type
_entity.pdbx_description
1 polymer ?
#
loop_
_entity_poly.entity_id
_entity_poly.type
_entity_poly.pdbx_seq_one_letter_code
_entity_poly.pdbx_strand_id
1 'polypeptide(L)' 'MDINTGRTIKSRLAALGKTQKDLFMELNSRGAKLSTIQQLYQYTNGYNVTYKSQVILAASLKIISEWEEKQR' A
#
# COMPACT_ATOMS: atom_id res chain seq x y z
N MET A 1 0.32 -14.40 -5.11
CA MET A 1 0.70 -13.18 -4.36
C MET A 1 1.36 -13.65 -3.07
N ASP A 2 2.59 -13.21 -2.79
CA ASP A 2 3.37 -13.68 -1.64
C ASP A 2 2.80 -13.09 -0.34
N ILE A 3 2.51 -13.94 0.64
CA ILE A 3 2.01 -13.61 2.00
C ILE A 3 2.97 -12.62 2.69
N ASN A 4 4.24 -12.60 2.31
CA ASN A 4 5.26 -11.69 2.85
C ASN A 4 5.08 -10.23 2.38
N THR A 5 4.29 -9.97 1.34
CA THR A 5 4.16 -8.64 0.75
C THR A 5 3.57 -7.62 1.73
N GLY A 6 2.56 -8.00 2.51
CA GLY A 6 1.96 -7.14 3.52
C GLY A 6 2.94 -6.79 4.65
N ARG A 7 3.79 -7.75 5.04
CA ARG A 7 4.86 -7.55 6.03
C ARG A 7 5.91 -6.57 5.49
N THR A 8 6.31 -6.71 4.23
CA THR A 8 7.27 -5.79 3.58
C THR A 8 6.73 -4.37 3.52
N ILE A 9 5.48 -4.16 3.10
CA ILE A 9 4.85 -2.84 3.08
C ILE A 9 4.84 -2.22 4.48
N LYS A 10 4.44 -2.98 5.50
CA LYS A 10 4.42 -2.49 6.88
C LYS A 10 5.81 -2.04 7.35
N SER A 11 6.85 -2.82 7.07
CA SER A 11 8.23 -2.49 7.44
C SER A 11 8.73 -1.22 6.74
N ARG A 12 8.45 -1.08 5.43
CA ARG A 12 8.87 0.09 4.65
C ARG A 12 8.17 1.36 5.13
N LEU A 13 6.87 1.29 5.41
CA LEU A 13 6.12 2.41 5.99
C LEU A 13 6.71 2.84 7.34
N ALA A 14 7.04 1.87 8.22
CA ALA A 14 7.66 2.17 9.51
C ALA A 14 9.02 2.86 9.37
N ALA A 15 9.87 2.42 8.43
CA ALA A 15 11.15 3.08 8.14
C ALA A 15 11.00 4.53 7.67
N LEU A 16 9.88 4.85 7.00
CA LEU A 16 9.53 6.20 6.56
C LEU A 16 8.84 7.05 7.64
N GLY A 17 8.58 6.50 8.84
CA GLY A 17 7.74 7.15 9.86
C GLY A 17 6.28 7.31 9.44
N LYS A 18 5.80 6.48 8.52
CA LYS A 18 4.43 6.51 7.96
C LYS A 18 3.60 5.33 8.42
N THR A 19 2.30 5.49 8.33
CA THR A 19 1.30 4.51 8.72
C THR A 19 0.56 3.96 7.49
N GLN A 20 -0.20 2.87 7.70
CA GLN A 20 -1.10 2.36 6.68
C GLN A 20 -2.22 3.36 6.32
N LYS A 21 -2.60 4.24 7.26
CA LYS A 21 -3.55 5.32 7.01
C LYS A 21 -2.98 6.35 6.04
N ASP A 22 -1.71 6.71 6.16
CA ASP A 22 -1.06 7.65 5.24
C ASP A 22 -1.05 7.11 3.81
N LEU A 23 -0.73 5.81 3.67
CA LEU A 23 -0.80 5.12 2.38
C LEU A 23 -2.21 5.09 1.81
N PHE A 24 -3.22 4.82 2.65
CA PHE A 24 -4.63 4.85 2.23
C PHE A 24 -5.05 6.24 1.72
N MET A 25 -4.67 7.30 2.43
CA MET A 25 -4.98 8.67 2.04
C MET A 25 -4.31 9.04 0.70
N GLU A 26 -3.04 8.67 0.51
CA GLU A 26 -2.30 8.96 -0.72
C GLU A 26 -2.81 8.14 -1.92
N LEU A 27 -3.20 6.88 -1.71
CA LEU A 27 -3.84 6.10 -2.77
C LEU A 27 -5.14 6.77 -3.22
N ASN A 28 -5.95 7.23 -2.28
CA ASN A 28 -7.22 7.88 -2.58
C ASN A 28 -7.05 9.26 -3.22
N SER A 29 -6.05 10.05 -2.81
CA SER A 29 -5.73 11.32 -3.47
C SER A 29 -5.32 11.11 -4.93
N ARG A 30 -4.71 9.96 -5.26
CA ARG A 30 -4.33 9.54 -6.62
C ARG A 30 -5.42 8.78 -7.39
N GLY A 31 -6.64 8.72 -6.86
CA GLY A 31 -7.80 8.17 -7.57
C GLY A 31 -8.06 6.67 -7.38
N ALA A 32 -7.41 6.00 -6.43
CA ALA A 32 -7.63 4.58 -6.15
C ALA A 32 -9.05 4.24 -5.65
N LYS A 33 -9.73 5.20 -5.03
CA LYS A 33 -11.12 5.09 -4.53
C LYS A 33 -11.35 3.83 -3.67
N LEU A 34 -10.47 3.61 -2.70
CA LEU A 34 -10.63 2.62 -1.64
C LEU A 34 -11.66 3.12 -0.63
N SER A 35 -12.60 2.26 -0.27
CA SER A 35 -13.69 2.59 0.64
C SER A 35 -13.24 2.58 2.10
N THR A 36 -12.30 1.70 2.46
CA THR A 36 -11.82 1.56 3.85
C THR A 36 -10.33 1.21 3.91
N ILE A 37 -9.71 1.50 5.05
CA ILE A 37 -8.33 1.06 5.36
C ILE A 37 -8.26 -0.47 5.41
N GLN A 38 -9.33 -1.14 5.86
CA GLN A 38 -9.37 -2.61 5.89
C GLN A 38 -9.33 -3.23 4.49
N GLN A 39 -9.92 -2.56 3.49
CA GLN A 39 -9.80 -2.98 2.09
C GLN A 39 -8.34 -2.90 1.61
N LEU A 40 -7.60 -1.85 1.98
CA LEU A 40 -6.16 -1.77 1.70
C LEU A 40 -5.40 -2.92 2.37
N TYR A 41 -5.69 -3.19 3.64
CA TYR A 41 -5.09 -4.31 4.38
C TYR A 41 -5.34 -5.65 3.70
N GLN A 42 -6.56 -5.90 3.23
CA GLN A 42 -6.89 -7.14 2.53
C GLN A 42 -6.06 -7.29 1.26
N TYR A 43 -5.97 -6.22 0.46
CA TYR A 43 -5.24 -6.23 -0.80
C TYR A 43 -3.73 -6.38 -0.63
N THR A 44 -3.13 -5.73 0.36
CA THR A 44 -1.68 -5.83 0.60
C THR A 44 -1.26 -7.16 1.22
N ASN A 45 -2.16 -7.85 1.93
CA ASN A 45 -1.91 -9.19 2.50
C ASN A 45 -2.37 -10.34 1.61
N GLY A 46 -2.83 -10.06 0.38
CA GLY A 46 -3.20 -11.10 -0.59
C GLY A 46 -4.53 -11.81 -0.33
N TYR A 47 -5.41 -11.23 0.49
CA TYR A 47 -6.78 -11.71 0.61
C TYR A 47 -7.58 -11.36 -0.64
N ASN A 48 -8.39 -12.30 -1.13
CA ASN A 48 -9.29 -12.11 -2.27
C ASN A 48 -8.58 -11.48 -3.49
N VAL A 49 -7.55 -12.17 -4.00
CA VAL A 49 -6.75 -11.69 -5.13
C VAL A 49 -7.63 -11.44 -6.35
N THR A 50 -7.68 -10.18 -6.78
CA THR A 50 -8.42 -9.70 -7.95
C THR A 50 -7.52 -8.79 -8.75
N TYR A 51 -7.90 -8.47 -9.99
CA TYR A 51 -7.21 -7.45 -10.77
C TYR A 51 -7.10 -6.12 -10.01
N LYS A 52 -8.18 -5.70 -9.35
CA LYS A 52 -8.20 -4.49 -8.52
C LYS A 52 -7.17 -4.57 -7.38
N SER A 53 -7.09 -5.68 -6.64
CA SER A 53 -6.14 -5.78 -5.54
C SER A 53 -4.68 -5.74 -6.00
N GLN A 54 -4.37 -6.32 -7.17
CA GLN A 54 -3.03 -6.25 -7.78
C GLN A 54 -2.68 -4.83 -8.21
N VAL A 55 -3.61 -4.10 -8.84
CA VAL A 55 -3.41 -2.69 -9.21
C VAL A 55 -3.14 -1.83 -7.97
N ILE A 56 -3.92 -2.02 -6.90
CA ILE A 56 -3.73 -1.30 -5.64
C ILE A 56 -2.40 -1.65 -4.99
N LEU A 57 -1.99 -2.92 -5.03
CA LEU A 57 -0.70 -3.33 -4.50
C LEU A 57 0.46 -2.67 -5.28
N ALA A 58 0.41 -2.68 -6.61
CA ALA A 58 1.43 -2.04 -7.44
C ALA A 58 1.50 -0.53 -7.19
N ALA A 59 0.34 0.14 -7.09
CA ALA A 59 0.27 1.56 -6.74
C ALA A 59 0.84 1.84 -5.34
N SER A 60 0.56 0.96 -4.37
CA SER A 60 1.08 1.07 -3.00
C SER A 60 2.60 1.03 -3.00
N LEU A 61 3.19 0.05 -3.69
CA LEU A 61 4.65 -0.10 -3.77
C LEU A 61 5.31 1.09 -4.47
N LYS A 62 4.67 1.62 -5.52
CA LYS A 62 5.15 2.83 -6.22
C LYS A 62 5.18 4.05 -5.30
N ILE A 63 4.10 4.31 -4.56
CA ILE A 63 4.03 5.43 -3.60
C ILE A 63 5.13 5.33 -2.54
N ILE A 64 5.33 4.13 -1.98
CA ILE A 64 6.36 3.91 -0.96
C ILE A 64 7.75 4.18 -1.54
N SER A 65 8.05 3.70 -2.76
CA SER A 65 9.32 3.97 -3.44
C SER A 65 9.53 5.47 -3.68
N GLU A 66 8.51 6.21 -4.12
CA GLU A 66 8.61 7.67 -4.28
C GLU A 66 8.86 8.39 -2.94
N TRP A 67 8.32 7.89 -1.83
CA TRP A 67 8.60 8.44 -0.50
C TRP A 67 10.03 8.14 -0.04
N GLU A 68 10.55 6.95 -0.31
CA GLU A 68 11.93 6.56 -0.01
C GLU A 68 12.93 7.39 -0.82
N GLU A 69 12.64 7.66 -2.10
CA GLU A 69 13.49 8.50 -2.95
C GLU A 69 13.58 9.94 -2.44
N LYS A 70 12.51 10.49 -1.87
CA LYS A 70 12.50 11.85 -1.30
C LYS A 70 13.27 12.00 0.01
N GLN A 71 13.66 10.90 0.66
CA GLN A 71 14.47 10.92 1.87
C GLN A 71 15.99 10.81 1.59
N ARG A 72 16.38 10.60 0.33
CA ARG A 72 17.77 10.61 -0.12
C ARG A 72 18.21 12.01 -0.53
#